data_AF-A0A3M1MWG8-F1
#
_entry.id   AF-A0A3M1MWG8-F1
#
_cell.length_a   1.000
_cell.length_b   1.000
_cell.length_c   1.000
_cell.angle_alpha   90.00
_cell.angle_beta   90.00
_cell.angle_gamma   90.00
#
_symmetry.space_group_name_H-M   'P 1'
#
loop_
_entity.id
_entity.type
_entity.pdbx_description
1 polymer ?
#
loop_
_entity_poly.entity_id
_entity_poly.type
_entity_poly.pdbx_seq_one_letter_code
_entity_poly.pdbx_strand_id
1 'polypeptide(L)'
;VQDGEWQLGPDDAAVTIIEYSDFQCPYCAQTAPVLRQLQRDYPQDVRLIFRHFPLVKIHEKARLGAQAAEAAGAQGAFWEMHDLLFSTQPEWNAMTEAEFQDWLVQQAETLGLDSEKFRTDLLSEENATISQKAWDDGLALGLTGTPTLVINGQYYSGPRDYWSLSAIVKLVKLEKQQFTQCPQMSLDLTKQYIATLHTEKGDIVIQLYADKAPLAVNNFVFLAQQGWYDGVTFHRVIPGFVAQAGDPTGTGLGGPGYAFSNEISSDLHFDAAGVVGMANAGPDTNGSQFFITYAPQPQLDGGYTIFGKVIAGMDVAQNLTPRDPAQNPNLPPGDRILSVDIETK
;
A
#
# COMPACT_ATOMS: atom_id res chain seq x y z
N VAL A 1 17.63 14.98 -1.49
CA VAL A 1 17.35 15.12 -2.94
C VAL A 1 18.30 16.18 -3.45
N GLN A 2 19.02 15.88 -4.52
CA GLN A 2 19.96 16.80 -5.18
C GLN A 2 19.30 17.37 -6.44
N ASP A 3 19.71 18.56 -6.88
CA ASP A 3 19.27 19.09 -8.18
C ASP A 3 19.74 18.16 -9.31
N GLY A 4 18.85 17.86 -10.27
CA GLY A 4 19.16 17.03 -11.44
C GLY A 4 18.79 15.54 -11.35
N GLU A 5 18.03 15.11 -10.34
CA GLU A 5 17.57 13.71 -10.26
C GLU A 5 16.39 13.42 -11.19
N TRP A 6 16.41 12.26 -11.83
CA TRP A 6 15.27 11.77 -12.63
C TRP A 6 14.12 11.38 -11.71
N GLN A 7 13.05 12.18 -11.74
CA GLN A 7 11.90 11.99 -10.86
C GLN A 7 10.56 12.12 -11.56
N LEU A 8 9.54 11.53 -10.93
CA LEU A 8 8.12 11.69 -11.21
C LEU A 8 7.39 12.04 -9.91
N GLY A 9 6.31 12.82 -10.02
CA GLY A 9 5.53 13.28 -8.86
C GLY A 9 6.10 14.54 -8.20
N PRO A 10 5.34 15.16 -7.29
CA PRO A 10 5.71 16.43 -6.69
C PRO A 10 6.74 16.27 -5.56
N ASP A 11 7.49 17.34 -5.27
CA ASP A 11 8.54 17.31 -4.25
C ASP A 11 8.00 17.09 -2.82
N ASP A 12 6.76 17.49 -2.58
CA ASP A 12 6.03 17.40 -1.30
C ASP A 12 5.10 16.18 -1.21
N ALA A 13 5.25 15.20 -2.11
CA ALA A 13 4.54 13.94 -2.05
C ALA A 13 4.70 13.27 -0.67
N ALA A 14 3.62 12.67 -0.18
CA ALA A 14 3.61 12.00 1.13
C ALA A 14 4.61 10.83 1.20
N VAL A 15 4.84 10.15 0.07
CA VAL A 15 5.79 9.05 -0.05
C VAL A 15 6.82 9.36 -1.12
N THR A 16 8.10 9.41 -0.72
CA THR A 16 9.23 9.43 -1.64
C THR A 16 9.85 8.04 -1.71
N ILE A 17 9.88 7.47 -2.91
CA ILE A 17 10.53 6.19 -3.22
C ILE A 17 11.75 6.48 -4.08
N ILE A 18 12.93 6.10 -3.60
CA ILE A 18 14.17 6.12 -4.35
C ILE A 18 14.48 4.68 -4.77
N GLU A 19 14.57 4.44 -6.06
CA GLU A 19 15.04 3.17 -6.63
C GLU A 19 16.49 3.31 -7.06
N TYR A 20 17.39 2.54 -6.45
CA TYR A 20 18.73 2.30 -6.98
C TYR A 20 18.68 1.08 -7.89
N SER A 21 18.90 1.30 -9.18
CA SER A 21 18.54 0.34 -10.22
C SER A 21 19.66 0.12 -11.24
N ASP A 22 19.61 -1.03 -11.89
CA ASP A 22 20.49 -1.42 -12.98
C ASP A 22 19.63 -1.95 -14.13
N PHE A 23 19.76 -1.35 -15.31
CA PHE A 23 18.96 -1.72 -16.48
C PHE A 23 19.15 -3.17 -16.93
N GLN A 24 20.27 -3.83 -16.61
CA GLN A 24 20.50 -5.25 -16.95
C GLN A 24 20.10 -6.21 -15.82
N CYS A 25 19.71 -5.68 -14.65
CA CYS A 25 19.25 -6.51 -13.55
C CYS A 25 17.82 -7.03 -13.78
N PRO A 26 17.59 -8.35 -13.76
CA PRO A 26 16.27 -8.92 -13.99
C PRO A 26 15.26 -8.58 -12.88
N TYR A 27 15.72 -8.36 -11.64
CA TYR A 27 14.84 -7.93 -10.56
C TYR A 27 14.44 -6.45 -10.68
N CYS A 28 15.30 -5.63 -11.27
CA CYS A 28 14.97 -4.22 -11.60
C CYS A 28 13.89 -4.17 -12.67
N ALA A 29 14.01 -4.97 -13.74
CA ALA A 29 12.98 -5.09 -14.77
C ALA A 29 11.62 -5.54 -14.25
N GLN A 30 11.59 -6.34 -13.17
CA GLN A 30 10.33 -6.72 -12.49
C GLN A 30 9.77 -5.59 -11.62
N THR A 31 10.63 -4.76 -11.02
CA THR A 31 10.24 -3.73 -10.04
C THR A 31 9.82 -2.42 -10.72
N ALA A 32 10.55 -1.99 -11.76
CA ALA A 32 10.28 -0.76 -12.50
C ALA A 32 8.81 -0.60 -12.96
N PRO A 33 8.15 -1.58 -13.61
CA PRO A 33 6.75 -1.43 -14.02
C PRO A 33 5.80 -1.30 -12.82
N VAL A 34 6.10 -1.92 -11.68
CA VAL A 34 5.31 -1.80 -10.45
C VAL A 34 5.40 -0.38 -9.89
N LEU A 35 6.61 0.18 -9.81
CA LEU A 35 6.82 1.55 -9.34
C LEU A 35 6.17 2.58 -10.28
N ARG A 36 6.24 2.35 -11.59
CA ARG A 36 5.56 3.18 -12.60
C ARG A 36 4.05 3.07 -12.51
N GLN A 37 3.50 1.89 -12.26
CA GLN A 37 2.07 1.74 -11.99
C GLN A 37 1.68 2.50 -10.71
N LEU A 38 2.42 2.31 -9.62
CA LEU A 38 2.17 2.97 -8.35
C LEU A 38 2.18 4.50 -8.48
N GLN A 39 3.17 5.07 -9.17
CA GLN A 39 3.24 6.51 -9.40
C GLN A 39 2.05 7.02 -10.23
N ARG A 40 1.60 6.28 -11.25
CA ARG A 40 0.40 6.64 -12.03
C ARG A 40 -0.89 6.63 -11.22
N ASP A 41 -1.02 5.67 -10.29
CA ASP A 41 -2.21 5.53 -9.46
C ASP A 41 -2.22 6.52 -8.27
N TYR A 42 -1.05 7.02 -7.88
CA TYR A 42 -0.86 7.98 -6.78
C TYR A 42 -0.03 9.20 -7.22
N PRO A 43 -0.42 9.95 -8.27
CA PRO A 43 0.45 10.94 -8.92
C PRO A 43 0.80 12.14 -8.05
N GLN A 44 0.00 12.42 -7.02
CA GLN A 44 0.23 13.50 -6.05
C GLN A 44 0.79 13.01 -4.72
N ASP A 45 0.69 11.71 -4.43
CA ASP A 45 1.09 11.14 -3.14
C ASP A 45 2.43 10.40 -3.22
N VAL A 46 2.87 10.01 -4.43
CA VAL A 46 4.12 9.27 -4.66
C VAL A 46 5.06 10.09 -5.52
N ARG A 47 6.23 10.38 -4.95
CA ARG A 47 7.42 10.84 -5.67
C ARG A 47 8.32 9.64 -5.92
N LEU A 48 8.55 9.32 -7.18
CA LEU A 48 9.46 8.26 -7.60
C LEU A 48 10.75 8.91 -8.11
N ILE A 49 11.88 8.53 -7.53
CA ILE A 49 13.22 8.95 -7.95
C ILE A 49 13.98 7.72 -8.43
N PHE A 50 14.55 7.80 -9.63
CA PHE A 50 15.44 6.78 -10.16
C PHE A 50 16.90 7.19 -9.94
N ARG A 51 17.72 6.27 -9.44
CA ARG A 51 19.17 6.43 -9.32
C ARG A 51 19.87 5.24 -9.96
N HIS A 52 20.85 5.52 -10.81
CA HIS A 52 21.70 4.48 -11.37
C HIS A 52 22.49 3.77 -10.26
N PHE A 53 22.59 2.45 -10.34
CA PHE A 53 23.55 1.65 -9.57
C PHE A 53 24.03 0.46 -10.43
N PRO A 54 24.79 0.74 -11.52
CA PRO A 54 25.14 -0.25 -12.52
C PRO A 54 26.13 -1.27 -11.94
N LEU A 55 25.72 -2.55 -11.84
CA LEU A 55 26.50 -3.64 -11.25
C LEU A 55 27.53 -4.19 -12.26
N VAL A 56 28.46 -3.34 -12.69
CA VAL A 56 29.42 -3.58 -13.79
C VAL A 56 30.30 -4.83 -13.64
N LYS A 57 30.38 -5.43 -12.44
CA LYS A 57 31.11 -6.68 -12.21
C LYS A 57 30.38 -7.93 -12.69
N ILE A 58 29.05 -7.85 -12.82
CA ILE A 58 28.20 -8.99 -13.19
C ILE A 58 27.29 -8.69 -14.38
N HIS A 59 27.13 -7.41 -14.72
CA HIS A 59 26.30 -6.93 -15.82
C HIS A 59 27.15 -6.08 -16.77
N GLU A 60 27.61 -6.69 -17.87
CA GLU A 60 28.48 -6.06 -18.87
C GLU A 60 27.88 -4.82 -19.53
N LYS A 61 26.57 -4.79 -19.74
CA LYS A 61 25.84 -3.69 -20.41
C LYS A 61 25.27 -2.66 -19.43
N ALA A 62 25.44 -2.85 -18.12
CA ALA A 62 24.84 -1.96 -17.10
C ALA A 62 25.28 -0.50 -17.25
N ARG A 63 26.57 -0.27 -17.55
CA ARG A 63 27.09 1.09 -17.79
C ARG A 63 26.46 1.71 -19.04
N LEU A 64 26.42 0.95 -20.13
CA LEU A 64 25.89 1.46 -21.40
C LEU A 64 24.38 1.76 -21.31
N GLY A 65 23.61 0.94 -20.59
CA GLY A 65 22.20 1.22 -20.30
C GLY A 65 22.02 2.52 -19.49
N ALA A 66 22.87 2.76 -18.47
CA ALA A 66 22.82 4.00 -17.71
C ALA A 66 23.14 5.22 -18.58
N GLN A 67 24.22 5.15 -19.38
CA GLN A 67 24.58 6.21 -20.31
C GLN A 67 23.51 6.48 -21.37
N ALA A 68 22.82 5.45 -21.85
CA ALA A 68 21.73 5.59 -22.80
C ALA A 68 20.54 6.35 -22.21
N ALA A 69 20.16 6.06 -20.97
CA ALA A 69 19.10 6.78 -20.29
C ALA A 69 19.46 8.26 -20.09
N GLU A 70 20.70 8.56 -19.69
CA GLU A 70 21.20 9.94 -19.57
C GLU A 70 21.23 10.67 -20.92
N ALA A 71 21.72 10.02 -21.99
CA ALA A 71 21.72 10.58 -23.33
C ALA A 71 20.31 10.90 -23.86
N ALA A 72 19.33 10.03 -23.57
CA ALA A 72 17.92 10.31 -23.86
C ALA A 72 17.36 11.42 -22.96
N GLY A 73 17.74 11.43 -21.68
CA GLY A 73 17.37 12.46 -20.71
C GLY A 73 17.84 13.86 -21.09
N ALA A 74 19.05 13.98 -21.64
CA ALA A 74 19.56 15.25 -22.20
C ALA A 74 18.70 15.79 -23.36
N GLN A 75 17.86 14.94 -23.95
CA GLN A 75 16.89 15.29 -24.98
C GLN A 75 15.43 15.29 -24.46
N GLY A 76 15.24 15.17 -23.14
CA GLY A 76 13.93 15.20 -22.49
C GLY A 76 13.17 13.88 -22.46
N ALA A 77 13.82 12.76 -22.79
CA ALA A 77 13.19 11.45 -22.96
C ALA A 77 13.75 10.35 -22.03
N PHE A 78 14.17 10.72 -20.82
CA PHE A 78 14.75 9.78 -19.86
C PHE A 78 13.79 8.63 -19.54
N TRP A 79 12.53 8.96 -19.22
CA TRP A 79 11.54 7.97 -18.76
C TRP A 79 11.06 7.05 -19.86
N GLU A 80 11.02 7.54 -21.10
CA GLU A 80 10.75 6.78 -22.30
C GLU A 80 11.85 5.75 -22.57
N MET A 81 13.12 6.17 -22.50
CA MET A 81 14.27 5.26 -22.64
C MET A 81 14.34 4.28 -21.47
N HIS A 82 14.09 4.73 -20.23
CA HIS A 82 14.01 3.89 -19.04
C HIS A 82 13.00 2.76 -19.21
N ASP A 83 11.77 3.08 -19.64
CA ASP A 83 10.71 2.08 -19.82
C ASP A 83 11.03 1.14 -20.98
N LEU A 84 11.61 1.67 -22.06
CA LEU A 84 12.03 0.86 -23.19
C LEU A 84 13.10 -0.16 -22.78
N LEU A 85 14.16 0.29 -22.11
CA LEU A 85 15.24 -0.56 -21.62
C LEU A 85 14.72 -1.71 -20.75
N PHE A 86 13.80 -1.45 -19.82
CA PHE A 86 13.25 -2.51 -18.97
C PHE A 86 12.27 -3.41 -19.72
N SER A 87 11.38 -2.86 -20.55
CA SER A 87 10.36 -3.64 -21.25
C SER A 87 10.93 -4.55 -22.34
N THR A 88 12.06 -4.18 -22.95
CA THR A 88 12.76 -5.00 -23.95
C THR A 88 14.02 -5.68 -23.41
N GLN A 89 14.22 -5.69 -22.08
CA GLN A 89 15.40 -6.28 -21.43
C GLN A 89 15.77 -7.68 -21.95
N PRO A 90 14.84 -8.63 -22.11
CA PRO A 90 15.20 -9.96 -22.63
C PRO A 90 15.82 -9.93 -24.03
N GLU A 91 15.44 -8.98 -24.88
CA GLU A 91 15.89 -8.88 -26.27
C GLU A 91 17.34 -8.39 -26.34
N TRP A 92 17.62 -7.22 -25.75
CA TRP A 92 18.95 -6.65 -25.83
C TRP A 92 19.97 -7.31 -24.89
N ASN A 93 19.52 -8.00 -23.84
CA ASN A 93 20.42 -8.76 -22.98
C ASN A 93 21.10 -9.92 -23.72
N ALA A 94 20.46 -10.45 -24.77
CA ALA A 94 21.02 -11.50 -25.63
C ALA A 94 22.04 -10.98 -26.67
N MET A 95 22.14 -9.66 -26.85
CA MET A 95 23.07 -9.04 -27.79
C MET A 95 24.49 -9.00 -27.22
N THR A 96 25.49 -8.83 -28.08
CA THR A 96 26.80 -8.34 -27.66
C THR A 96 26.72 -6.86 -27.25
N GLU A 97 27.75 -6.33 -26.59
CA GLU A 97 27.78 -4.90 -26.21
C GLU A 97 27.74 -3.97 -27.44
N ALA A 98 28.44 -4.33 -28.53
CA ALA A 98 28.45 -3.56 -29.77
C ALA A 98 27.07 -3.57 -30.46
N GLU A 99 26.42 -4.73 -30.54
CA GLU A 99 25.06 -4.84 -31.06
C GLU A 99 24.06 -4.05 -30.20
N PHE A 100 24.21 -4.09 -28.87
CA PHE A 100 23.38 -3.30 -27.97
C PHE A 100 23.58 -1.80 -28.18
N GLN A 101 24.81 -1.34 -28.39
CA GLN A 101 25.09 0.07 -28.70
C GLN A 101 24.40 0.53 -29.99
N ASP A 102 24.50 -0.26 -31.06
CA ASP A 102 23.83 0.03 -32.33
C ASP A 102 22.30 0.01 -32.17
N TRP A 103 21.78 -0.95 -31.41
CA TRP A 103 20.36 -1.04 -31.10
C TRP A 103 19.86 0.18 -30.33
N LEU A 104 20.62 0.69 -29.36
CA LEU A 104 20.27 1.90 -28.59
C LEU A 104 20.12 3.13 -29.49
N VAL A 105 21.03 3.32 -30.45
CA VAL A 105 20.94 4.44 -31.40
C VAL A 105 19.70 4.32 -32.28
N GLN A 106 19.35 3.10 -32.72
CA GLN A 106 18.11 2.86 -33.47
C GLN A 106 16.87 3.14 -32.63
N GLN A 107 16.87 2.73 -31.36
CA GLN A 107 15.76 3.00 -30.45
C GLN A 107 15.62 4.48 -30.12
N ALA A 108 16.72 5.23 -30.02
CA ALA A 108 16.65 6.67 -29.87
C ALA A 108 15.88 7.33 -31.04
N GLU A 109 16.10 6.85 -32.27
CA GLU A 109 15.35 7.31 -33.45
C GLU A 109 13.86 6.94 -33.37
N THR A 110 13.50 5.74 -32.89
CA THR A 110 12.08 5.35 -32.73
C THR A 110 11.37 6.17 -31.66
N LEU A 111 12.09 6.64 -30.64
CA LEU A 111 11.62 7.59 -29.63
C LEU A 111 11.56 9.05 -30.13
N GLY A 112 11.96 9.31 -31.38
CA GLY A 112 11.94 10.64 -31.99
C GLY A 112 13.10 11.55 -31.56
N LEU A 113 14.19 10.98 -31.04
CA LEU A 113 15.39 11.70 -30.61
C LEU A 113 16.35 11.95 -31.78
N ASP A 114 17.22 12.94 -31.64
CA ASP A 114 18.34 13.15 -32.56
C ASP A 114 19.36 12.02 -32.35
N SER A 115 19.45 11.12 -33.34
CA SER A 115 20.26 9.91 -33.27
C SER A 115 21.77 10.18 -33.34
N GLU A 116 22.20 11.24 -34.03
CA GLU A 116 23.62 11.62 -34.09
C GLU A 116 24.06 12.28 -32.77
N LYS A 117 23.21 13.13 -32.20
CA LYS A 117 23.42 13.66 -30.85
C LYS A 117 23.43 12.53 -29.83
N PHE A 118 22.44 11.63 -29.88
CA PHE A 118 22.36 10.49 -28.96
C PHE A 118 23.62 9.61 -29.05
N ARG A 119 24.07 9.27 -30.27
CA ARG A 119 25.30 8.48 -30.47
C ARG A 119 26.52 9.16 -29.85
N THR A 120 26.63 10.47 -30.00
CA THR A 120 27.73 11.26 -29.43
C THR A 120 27.66 11.26 -27.90
N ASP A 121 26.48 11.51 -27.33
CA ASP A 121 26.28 11.61 -25.89
C ASP A 121 26.42 10.26 -25.19
N LEU A 122 26.00 9.17 -25.84
CA LEU A 122 26.01 7.81 -25.28
C LEU A 122 27.40 7.40 -24.76
N LEU A 123 28.45 7.76 -25.47
CA LEU A 123 29.84 7.45 -25.09
C LEU A 123 30.60 8.68 -24.58
N SER A 124 29.90 9.76 -24.24
CA SER A 124 30.53 10.96 -23.71
C SER A 124 31.19 10.71 -22.35
N GLU A 125 32.27 11.45 -22.08
CA GLU A 125 32.95 11.41 -20.78
C GLU A 125 32.01 11.85 -19.65
N GLU A 126 31.09 12.77 -19.94
CA GLU A 126 30.06 13.24 -19.02
C GLU A 126 29.14 12.10 -18.56
N ASN A 127 28.51 11.37 -19.50
CA ASN A 127 27.63 10.26 -19.16
C ASN A 127 28.37 9.07 -18.54
N ALA A 128 29.62 8.82 -18.95
CA ALA A 128 30.48 7.84 -18.32
C ALA A 128 30.78 8.20 -16.85
N THR A 129 30.99 9.49 -16.58
CA THR A 129 31.22 10.03 -15.23
C THR A 129 29.97 9.93 -14.37
N ILE A 130 28.78 10.25 -14.90
CA ILE A 130 27.51 10.06 -14.17
C ILE A 130 27.36 8.61 -13.72
N SER A 131 27.54 7.66 -14.64
CA SER A 131 27.43 6.22 -14.34
C SER A 131 28.45 5.76 -13.30
N GLN A 132 29.70 6.24 -13.39
CA GLN A 132 30.75 5.91 -12.42
C GLN A 132 30.48 6.52 -11.05
N LYS A 133 30.07 7.80 -11.00
CA LYS A 133 29.73 8.48 -9.76
C LYS A 133 28.56 7.80 -9.06
N ALA A 134 27.54 7.40 -9.81
CA ALA A 134 26.38 6.71 -9.25
C ALA A 134 26.76 5.36 -8.60
N TRP A 135 27.71 4.63 -9.21
CA TRP A 135 28.31 3.45 -8.60
C TRP A 135 29.06 3.78 -7.29
N ASP A 136 29.92 4.80 -7.31
CA ASP A 136 30.72 5.20 -6.14
C ASP A 136 29.85 5.69 -4.98
N ASP A 137 28.82 6.49 -5.27
CA ASP A 137 27.83 6.96 -4.30
C ASP A 137 27.06 5.79 -3.68
N GLY A 138 26.64 4.82 -4.51
CA GLY A 138 25.96 3.63 -4.02
C GLY A 138 26.83 2.79 -3.08
N LEU A 139 28.11 2.62 -3.40
CA LEU A 139 29.05 1.95 -2.50
C LEU A 139 29.26 2.72 -1.18
N ALA A 140 29.35 4.05 -1.24
CA ALA A 140 29.48 4.89 -0.05
C ALA A 140 28.25 4.81 0.87
N LEU A 141 27.07 4.55 0.31
CA LEU A 141 25.83 4.30 1.05
C LEU A 141 25.70 2.86 1.57
N GLY A 142 26.65 1.98 1.24
CA GLY A 142 26.64 0.57 1.64
C GLY A 142 25.65 -0.28 0.85
N LEU A 143 25.25 0.13 -0.35
CA LEU A 143 24.36 -0.64 -1.21
C LEU A 143 25.03 -1.96 -1.63
N THR A 144 24.32 -3.07 -1.46
CA THR A 144 24.85 -4.42 -1.75
C THR A 144 24.27 -5.04 -3.01
N GLY A 145 23.28 -4.39 -3.65
CA GLY A 145 22.68 -4.88 -4.89
C GLY A 145 21.50 -4.04 -5.40
N THR A 146 20.90 -4.51 -6.48
CA THR A 146 19.75 -3.88 -7.13
C THR A 146 18.57 -4.86 -7.30
N PRO A 147 17.31 -4.38 -7.30
CA PRO A 147 16.92 -3.02 -6.94
C PRO A 147 16.99 -2.83 -5.43
N THR A 148 17.57 -1.71 -5.00
CA THR A 148 17.45 -1.23 -3.61
C THR A 148 16.41 -0.12 -3.56
N LEU A 149 15.40 -0.28 -2.71
CA LEU A 149 14.37 0.74 -2.49
C LEU A 149 14.62 1.45 -1.17
N VAL A 150 14.53 2.77 -1.20
CA VAL A 150 14.49 3.61 0.00
C VAL A 150 13.18 4.37 -0.01
N ILE A 151 12.34 4.14 1.00
CA ILE A 151 11.02 4.75 1.13
C ILE A 151 11.04 5.70 2.32
N ASN A 152 10.76 6.99 2.10
CA ASN A 152 10.81 8.05 3.13
C ASN A 152 12.12 8.02 3.94
N GLY A 153 13.25 7.78 3.27
CA GLY A 153 14.58 7.73 3.87
C GLY A 153 14.93 6.42 4.58
N GLN A 154 14.04 5.43 4.60
CA GLN A 154 14.28 4.12 5.20
C GLN A 154 14.49 3.04 4.14
N TYR A 155 15.47 2.15 4.35
CA TYR A 155 15.66 1.00 3.47
C TYR A 155 14.45 0.07 3.53
N TYR A 156 13.92 -0.26 2.35
CA TYR A 156 12.78 -1.16 2.22
C TYR A 156 13.25 -2.55 1.79
N SER A 157 13.00 -3.54 2.65
CA SER A 157 13.35 -4.95 2.44
C SER A 157 12.12 -5.86 2.24
N GLY A 158 10.92 -5.28 2.21
CA GLY A 158 9.68 -6.03 2.03
C GLY A 158 9.41 -6.44 0.56
N PRO A 159 8.27 -7.10 0.32
CA PRO A 159 7.84 -7.47 -1.03
C PRO A 159 7.66 -6.25 -1.94
N ARG A 160 8.15 -6.33 -3.18
CA ARG A 160 8.12 -5.22 -4.15
C ARG A 160 6.94 -5.30 -5.12
N ASP A 161 5.92 -6.06 -4.76
CA ASP A 161 4.68 -6.13 -5.53
C ASP A 161 3.81 -4.89 -5.30
N TYR A 162 2.88 -4.66 -6.22
CA TYR A 162 2.02 -3.48 -6.20
C TYR A 162 1.19 -3.38 -4.90
N TRP A 163 0.67 -4.49 -4.40
CA TRP A 163 -0.18 -4.49 -3.20
C TRP A 163 0.62 -4.00 -2.00
N SER A 164 1.81 -4.57 -1.78
CA SER A 164 2.69 -4.22 -0.66
C SER A 164 3.11 -2.75 -0.68
N LEU A 165 3.50 -2.23 -1.85
CA LEU A 165 3.92 -0.83 -1.98
C LEU A 165 2.73 0.13 -1.88
N SER A 166 1.57 -0.21 -2.46
CA SER A 166 0.36 0.60 -2.32
C SER A 166 -0.16 0.65 -0.89
N ALA A 167 0.03 -0.42 -0.11
CA ALA A 167 -0.32 -0.45 1.31
C ALA A 167 0.50 0.58 2.10
N ILE A 168 1.80 0.72 1.80
CA ILE A 168 2.64 1.75 2.42
C ILE A 168 2.09 3.15 2.11
N VAL A 169 1.75 3.43 0.85
CA VAL A 169 1.18 4.73 0.46
C VAL A 169 -0.09 5.02 1.22
N LYS A 170 -1.01 4.05 1.31
CA LYS A 170 -2.26 4.22 2.04
C LYS A 170 -2.04 4.42 3.54
N LEU A 171 -1.10 3.70 4.15
CA LEU A 171 -0.78 3.83 5.57
C LEU A 171 -0.15 5.19 5.90
N VAL A 172 0.80 5.67 5.08
CA VAL A 172 1.38 7.01 5.26
C VAL A 172 0.32 8.09 5.11
N LYS A 173 -0.62 7.94 4.17
CA LYS A 173 -1.74 8.88 4.03
C LYS A 173 -2.71 8.82 5.22
N LEU A 174 -2.87 7.65 5.83
CA LEU A 174 -3.72 7.46 7.01
C LEU A 174 -3.21 8.26 8.22
N GLU A 175 -1.89 8.43 8.37
CA GLU A 175 -1.29 9.15 9.51
C GLU A 175 -1.90 10.55 9.72
N LYS A 176 -2.28 11.23 8.63
CA LYS A 176 -2.92 12.57 8.68
C LYS A 176 -4.34 12.54 9.26
N GLN A 177 -5.00 11.39 9.26
CA GLN A 177 -6.36 11.18 9.78
C GLN A 177 -6.36 10.56 11.18
N GLN A 178 -5.22 10.01 11.62
CA GLN A 178 -5.13 9.33 12.90
C GLN A 178 -5.26 10.29 14.09
N PHE A 179 -5.77 9.74 15.18
CA PHE A 179 -5.86 10.41 16.47
C PHE A 179 -4.63 10.07 17.31
N THR A 180 -4.29 10.97 18.23
CA THR A 180 -3.11 10.82 19.10
C THR A 180 -3.39 10.06 20.39
N GLN A 181 -4.66 9.89 20.76
CA GLN A 181 -5.09 9.20 21.98
C GLN A 181 -6.52 8.67 21.85
N CYS A 182 -6.86 7.71 22.71
CA CYS A 182 -8.23 7.20 22.81
C CYS A 182 -9.24 8.33 23.12
N PRO A 183 -10.47 8.26 22.58
CA PRO A 183 -11.50 9.22 22.91
C PRO A 183 -11.87 9.15 24.38
N GLN A 184 -12.18 10.29 24.98
CA GLN A 184 -12.69 10.34 26.35
C GLN A 184 -14.05 9.64 26.42
N MET A 185 -14.32 8.99 27.56
CA MET A 185 -15.60 8.34 27.81
C MET A 185 -16.72 9.39 27.83
N SER A 186 -17.69 9.25 26.93
CA SER A 186 -18.79 10.21 26.76
C SER A 186 -20.17 9.54 26.73
N LEU A 187 -20.22 8.21 26.67
CA LEU A 187 -21.49 7.48 26.65
C LEU A 187 -22.21 7.55 27.99
N ASP A 188 -23.52 7.74 27.92
CA ASP A 188 -24.44 7.38 28.98
C ASP A 188 -24.69 5.87 28.94
N LEU A 189 -24.11 5.14 29.90
CA LEU A 189 -24.17 3.68 29.98
C LEU A 189 -25.56 3.14 30.36
N THR A 190 -26.51 4.01 30.70
CA THR A 190 -27.90 3.62 30.98
C THR A 190 -28.77 3.55 29.72
N LYS A 191 -28.26 4.05 28.60
CA LYS A 191 -28.97 4.10 27.32
C LYS A 191 -28.59 2.96 26.38
N GLN A 192 -29.45 2.72 25.42
CA GLN A 192 -29.17 1.78 24.34
C GLN A 192 -28.63 2.52 23.12
N TYR A 193 -27.59 1.98 22.50
CA TYR A 193 -27.00 2.51 21.27
C TYR A 193 -27.21 1.53 20.13
N ILE A 194 -27.68 2.04 18.99
CA ILE A 194 -27.84 1.28 17.74
C ILE A 194 -26.97 1.94 16.68
N ALA A 195 -26.16 1.14 15.99
CA ALA A 195 -25.42 1.58 14.81
C ALA A 195 -26.05 1.01 13.54
N THR A 196 -26.30 1.85 12.55
CA THR A 196 -26.70 1.42 11.20
C THR A 196 -25.52 1.63 10.26
N LEU A 197 -24.95 0.54 9.77
CA LEU A 197 -23.96 0.55 8.70
C LEU A 197 -24.71 0.62 7.38
N HIS A 198 -24.65 1.75 6.69
CA HIS A 198 -25.13 1.84 5.31
C HIS A 198 -24.06 1.26 4.41
N THR A 199 -24.35 0.18 3.68
CA THR A 199 -23.38 -0.47 2.79
C THR A 199 -23.84 -0.45 1.34
N GLU A 200 -22.92 -0.73 0.41
CA GLU A 200 -23.26 -0.92 -1.01
C GLU A 200 -24.26 -2.07 -1.27
N LYS A 201 -24.47 -2.95 -0.29
CA LYS A 201 -25.38 -4.11 -0.37
C LYS A 201 -26.67 -3.93 0.43
N GLY A 202 -26.85 -2.79 1.10
CA GLY A 202 -27.96 -2.51 2.01
C GLY A 202 -27.50 -2.25 3.44
N ASP A 203 -28.46 -2.14 4.35
CA ASP A 203 -28.18 -1.75 5.73
C ASP A 203 -27.91 -2.95 6.63
N ILE A 204 -26.94 -2.81 7.54
CA ILE A 204 -26.68 -3.73 8.64
C ILE A 204 -26.87 -2.97 9.95
N VAL A 205 -27.81 -3.40 10.77
CA VAL A 205 -28.18 -2.71 12.02
C VAL A 205 -27.63 -3.51 13.21
N ILE A 206 -26.86 -2.85 14.06
CA ILE A 206 -26.14 -3.44 15.19
C ILE A 206 -26.63 -2.81 16.49
N GLN A 207 -27.07 -3.65 17.43
CA GLN A 207 -27.21 -3.24 18.83
C GLN A 207 -25.84 -3.25 19.50
N LEU A 208 -25.44 -2.14 20.11
CA LEU A 208 -24.17 -2.02 20.82
C LEU A 208 -24.35 -2.27 22.33
N TYR A 209 -23.39 -2.96 22.93
CA TYR A 209 -23.41 -3.40 24.34
C TYR A 209 -22.58 -2.46 25.22
N ALA A 210 -23.03 -1.21 25.37
CA ALA A 210 -22.28 -0.18 26.10
C ALA A 210 -22.03 -0.55 27.57
N ASP A 211 -22.92 -1.31 28.19
CA ASP A 211 -22.80 -1.80 29.57
C ASP A 211 -21.77 -2.94 29.73
N LYS A 212 -21.54 -3.72 28.67
CA LYS A 212 -20.61 -4.87 28.68
C LYS A 212 -19.22 -4.53 28.14
N ALA A 213 -19.14 -3.63 27.16
CA ALA A 213 -17.91 -3.21 26.51
C ALA A 213 -17.87 -1.67 26.33
N PRO A 214 -17.89 -0.89 27.43
CA PRO A 214 -17.99 0.57 27.37
C PRO A 214 -16.86 1.24 26.57
N LEU A 215 -15.62 0.75 26.65
CA LEU A 215 -14.51 1.33 25.88
C LEU A 215 -14.68 1.08 24.39
N ALA A 216 -14.99 -0.16 23.99
CA ALA A 216 -15.19 -0.51 22.59
C ALA A 216 -16.38 0.23 21.96
N VAL A 217 -17.51 0.32 22.67
CA VAL A 217 -18.68 1.06 22.18
C VAL A 217 -18.40 2.55 22.11
N ASN A 218 -17.74 3.14 23.11
CA ASN A 218 -17.38 4.57 23.08
C ASN A 218 -16.43 4.89 21.92
N ASN A 219 -15.43 4.03 21.71
CA ASN A 219 -14.52 4.11 20.58
C ASN A 219 -15.27 4.03 19.23
N PHE A 220 -16.11 3.02 19.05
CA PHE A 220 -16.84 2.82 17.79
C PHE A 220 -17.78 4.00 17.49
N VAL A 221 -18.55 4.45 18.48
CA VAL A 221 -19.47 5.60 18.35
C VAL A 221 -18.70 6.88 18.01
N PHE A 222 -17.60 7.15 18.71
CA PHE A 222 -16.75 8.31 18.43
C PHE A 222 -16.23 8.28 17.00
N LEU A 223 -15.63 7.15 16.57
CA LEU A 223 -15.06 7.01 15.23
C LEU A 223 -16.14 7.14 14.13
N ALA A 224 -17.32 6.54 14.34
CA ALA A 224 -18.47 6.71 13.44
C ALA A 224 -18.87 8.18 13.28
N GLN A 225 -18.97 8.93 14.38
CA GLN A 225 -19.29 10.36 14.36
C GLN A 225 -18.22 11.22 13.70
N GLN A 226 -16.96 10.75 13.64
CA GLN A 226 -15.88 11.42 12.92
C GLN A 226 -15.81 11.01 11.42
N GLY A 227 -16.74 10.18 10.94
CA GLY A 227 -16.73 9.66 9.57
C GLY A 227 -15.62 8.64 9.30
N TRP A 228 -15.01 8.06 10.35
CA TRP A 228 -13.89 7.13 10.21
C TRP A 228 -14.22 5.89 9.38
N TYR A 229 -15.49 5.49 9.38
CA TYR A 229 -15.99 4.32 8.68
C TYR A 229 -16.57 4.64 7.28
N ASP A 230 -16.57 5.90 6.87
CA ASP A 230 -17.14 6.33 5.59
C ASP A 230 -16.25 5.87 4.43
N GLY A 231 -16.85 5.17 3.46
CA GLY A 231 -16.14 4.56 2.33
C GLY A 231 -15.27 3.35 2.70
N VAL A 232 -15.28 2.89 3.96
CA VAL A 232 -14.40 1.81 4.43
C VAL A 232 -14.85 0.46 3.89
N THR A 233 -13.93 -0.29 3.29
CA THR A 233 -14.22 -1.61 2.71
C THR A 233 -14.21 -2.71 3.77
N PHE A 234 -15.10 -3.70 3.61
CA PHE A 234 -14.90 -5.02 4.19
C PHE A 234 -13.73 -5.69 3.49
N HIS A 235 -12.52 -5.49 4.03
CA HIS A 235 -11.27 -5.93 3.40
C HIS A 235 -11.05 -7.44 3.50
N ARG A 236 -11.72 -8.11 4.43
CA ARG A 236 -11.65 -9.55 4.61
C ARG A 236 -13.04 -10.12 4.91
N VAL A 237 -13.52 -11.02 4.05
CA VAL A 237 -14.83 -11.65 4.14
C VAL A 237 -14.65 -13.15 3.86
N ILE A 238 -14.80 -13.96 4.91
CA ILE A 238 -14.64 -15.41 4.84
C ILE A 238 -16.00 -16.07 5.09
N PRO A 239 -16.63 -16.67 4.06
CA PRO A 239 -17.89 -17.38 4.20
C PRO A 239 -17.87 -18.40 5.34
N GLY A 240 -18.93 -18.40 6.16
CA GLY A 240 -19.04 -19.26 7.34
C GLY A 240 -18.18 -18.86 8.53
N PHE A 241 -17.31 -17.85 8.41
CA PHE A 241 -16.45 -17.37 9.49
C PHE A 241 -16.81 -15.94 9.91
N VAL A 242 -16.25 -14.92 9.24
CA VAL A 242 -16.43 -13.51 9.60
C VAL A 242 -16.38 -12.58 8.39
N ALA A 243 -17.03 -11.42 8.50
CA ALA A 243 -16.78 -10.22 7.69
C ALA A 243 -16.06 -9.18 8.55
N GLN A 244 -14.91 -8.67 8.11
CA GLN A 244 -14.05 -7.74 8.84
C GLN A 244 -13.88 -6.42 8.09
N ALA A 245 -14.03 -5.32 8.82
CA ALA A 245 -13.95 -3.94 8.34
C ALA A 245 -13.30 -3.03 9.41
N GLY A 246 -13.32 -1.71 9.15
CA GLY A 246 -12.87 -0.69 10.11
C GLY A 246 -11.42 -0.22 9.93
N ASP A 247 -10.74 -0.66 8.87
CA ASP A 247 -9.46 -0.10 8.43
C ASP A 247 -9.70 0.78 7.19
N PRO A 248 -9.54 2.13 7.29
CA PRO A 248 -9.74 3.02 6.15
C PRO A 248 -8.82 2.80 4.95
N THR A 249 -7.67 2.15 5.17
CA THR A 249 -6.76 1.78 4.09
C THR A 249 -7.21 0.51 3.36
N GLY A 250 -8.05 -0.30 4.01
CA GLY A 250 -8.46 -1.62 3.54
C GLY A 250 -7.33 -2.63 3.44
N THR A 251 -6.20 -2.38 4.10
CA THR A 251 -5.01 -3.26 4.07
C THR A 251 -5.05 -4.34 5.15
N GLY A 252 -5.87 -4.13 6.19
CA GLY A 252 -5.87 -4.88 7.43
C GLY A 252 -4.83 -4.39 8.45
N LEU A 253 -3.99 -3.43 8.07
CA LEU A 253 -2.89 -2.92 8.90
C LEU A 253 -3.18 -1.53 9.49
N GLY A 254 -4.20 -0.83 9.01
CA GLY A 254 -4.55 0.50 9.49
C GLY A 254 -5.36 0.48 10.78
N GLY A 255 -5.35 1.63 11.47
CA GLY A 255 -6.06 1.84 12.73
C GLY A 255 -6.11 3.32 13.11
N PRO A 256 -6.78 3.65 14.23
CA PRO A 256 -7.10 5.03 14.59
C PRO A 256 -5.92 5.82 15.18
N GLY A 257 -4.73 5.24 15.24
CA GLY A 257 -3.52 5.85 15.84
C GLY A 257 -3.32 5.54 17.32
N TYR A 258 -4.24 4.79 17.93
CA TYR A 258 -4.15 4.32 19.31
C TYR A 258 -4.67 2.88 19.44
N ALA A 259 -4.45 2.29 20.61
CA ALA A 259 -4.96 0.97 20.99
C ALA A 259 -5.56 1.00 22.40
N PHE A 260 -6.52 0.11 22.67
CA PHE A 260 -7.13 -0.06 23.99
C PHE A 260 -7.37 -1.52 24.37
N SER A 261 -7.52 -1.75 25.68
CA SER A 261 -7.64 -3.07 26.29
C SER A 261 -8.88 -3.86 25.86
N ASN A 262 -8.80 -5.17 25.98
CA ASN A 262 -9.94 -6.06 25.81
C ASN A 262 -10.94 -5.92 26.97
N GLU A 263 -12.23 -6.04 26.64
CA GLU A 263 -13.34 -6.07 27.59
C GLU A 263 -14.03 -7.42 27.45
N ILE A 264 -13.66 -8.37 28.31
CA ILE A 264 -14.17 -9.75 28.27
C ILE A 264 -15.27 -9.91 29.30
N SER A 265 -16.51 -10.13 28.82
CA SER A 265 -17.66 -10.45 29.66
C SER A 265 -17.85 -11.97 29.75
N SER A 266 -18.16 -12.48 30.94
CA SER A 266 -18.57 -13.88 31.12
C SER A 266 -19.95 -14.21 30.54
N ASP A 267 -20.74 -13.19 30.19
CA ASP A 267 -22.12 -13.34 29.72
C ASP A 267 -22.21 -13.35 28.18
N LEU A 268 -21.12 -13.00 27.50
CA LEU A 268 -21.08 -12.85 26.05
C LEU A 268 -20.17 -13.91 25.43
N HIS A 269 -20.71 -14.56 24.41
CA HIS A 269 -20.02 -15.60 23.66
C HIS A 269 -20.22 -15.40 22.17
N PHE A 270 -19.24 -15.81 21.37
CA PHE A 270 -19.38 -15.96 19.93
C PHE A 270 -20.18 -17.23 19.60
N ASP A 271 -21.40 -17.35 20.12
CA ASP A 271 -22.23 -18.55 20.08
C ASP A 271 -23.28 -18.55 18.95
N ALA A 272 -23.32 -17.48 18.15
CA ALA A 272 -24.28 -17.28 17.09
C ALA A 272 -23.69 -16.49 15.92
N ALA A 273 -24.42 -16.48 14.80
CA ALA A 273 -24.19 -15.51 13.73
C ALA A 273 -24.59 -14.09 14.18
N GLY A 274 -23.95 -13.09 13.60
CA GLY A 274 -24.22 -11.67 13.85
C GLY A 274 -23.58 -11.13 15.12
N VAL A 275 -22.75 -11.89 15.83
CA VAL A 275 -21.99 -11.34 16.98
C VAL A 275 -20.89 -10.43 16.45
N VAL A 276 -20.77 -9.23 17.02
CA VAL A 276 -19.83 -8.21 16.56
C VAL A 276 -18.68 -8.08 17.57
N GLY A 277 -17.47 -8.35 17.10
CA GLY A 277 -16.25 -8.33 17.90
C GLY A 277 -15.24 -7.31 17.38
N MET A 278 -14.41 -6.78 18.28
CA MET A 278 -13.24 -5.97 17.88
C MET A 278 -12.18 -6.88 17.27
N ALA A 279 -11.65 -6.52 16.11
CA ALA A 279 -10.46 -7.16 15.57
C ALA A 279 -9.21 -6.54 16.21
N ASN A 280 -8.27 -7.36 16.66
CA ASN A 280 -7.04 -6.94 17.32
C ASN A 280 -5.83 -7.73 16.76
N ALA A 281 -4.63 -7.19 16.94
CA ALA A 281 -3.36 -7.80 16.54
C ALA A 281 -2.74 -8.68 17.66
N GLY A 282 -3.55 -9.01 18.66
CA GLY A 282 -3.15 -9.61 19.93
C GLY A 282 -3.95 -9.00 21.09
N PRO A 283 -3.90 -9.61 22.28
CA PRO A 283 -4.62 -9.09 23.45
C PRO A 283 -4.34 -7.59 23.68
N ASP A 284 -5.39 -6.85 24.04
CA ASP A 284 -5.31 -5.43 24.39
C ASP A 284 -4.85 -4.48 23.27
N THR A 285 -5.03 -4.89 22.02
CA THR A 285 -4.71 -4.06 20.84
C THR A 285 -5.94 -3.70 20.01
N ASN A 286 -7.09 -3.47 20.67
CA ASN A 286 -8.29 -3.02 19.96
C ASN A 286 -8.08 -1.60 19.42
N GLY A 287 -8.57 -1.35 18.21
CA GLY A 287 -8.51 -0.04 17.55
C GLY A 287 -9.83 0.27 16.88
N SER A 288 -9.83 0.44 15.56
CA SER A 288 -11.03 0.74 14.79
C SER A 288 -11.62 -0.47 14.08
N GLN A 289 -10.84 -1.53 13.91
CA GLN A 289 -11.25 -2.70 13.15
C GLN A 289 -12.22 -3.58 13.95
N PHE A 290 -13.24 -4.10 13.27
CA PHE A 290 -14.25 -4.98 13.85
C PHE A 290 -14.59 -6.09 12.88
N PHE A 291 -15.24 -7.14 13.38
CA PHE A 291 -15.77 -8.21 12.57
C PHE A 291 -17.19 -8.62 12.99
N ILE A 292 -17.94 -9.18 12.04
CA ILE A 292 -19.28 -9.76 12.23
C ILE A 292 -19.18 -11.26 11.98
N THR A 293 -19.60 -12.09 12.93
CA THR A 293 -19.60 -13.55 12.74
C THR A 293 -20.70 -14.01 11.77
N TYR A 294 -20.40 -14.99 10.92
CA TYR A 294 -21.40 -15.62 10.04
C TYR A 294 -22.01 -16.90 10.62
N ALA A 295 -21.37 -17.47 11.64
CA ALA A 295 -21.77 -18.67 12.35
C ALA A 295 -21.17 -18.63 13.77
N PRO A 296 -21.53 -19.53 14.70
CA PRO A 296 -20.87 -19.64 16.00
C PRO A 296 -19.35 -19.83 15.85
N GLN A 297 -18.56 -19.04 16.58
CA GLN A 297 -17.09 -19.06 16.61
C GLN A 297 -16.54 -19.11 18.05
N PRO A 298 -16.85 -20.14 18.86
CA PRO A 298 -16.47 -20.20 20.27
C PRO A 298 -14.94 -20.17 20.50
N GLN A 299 -14.13 -20.48 19.49
CA GLN A 299 -12.68 -20.35 19.54
C GLN A 299 -12.18 -18.89 19.63
N LEU A 300 -13.05 -17.91 19.37
CA LEU A 300 -12.75 -16.49 19.53
C LEU A 300 -13.03 -15.98 20.96
N ASP A 301 -13.74 -16.77 21.79
CA ASP A 301 -14.08 -16.37 23.16
C ASP A 301 -12.81 -16.13 23.99
N GLY A 302 -12.84 -15.08 24.84
CA GLY A 302 -11.73 -14.70 25.71
C GLY A 302 -10.57 -13.98 25.03
N GLY A 303 -10.49 -13.99 23.69
CA GLY A 303 -9.46 -13.28 22.92
C GLY A 303 -9.89 -11.92 22.37
N TYR A 304 -11.20 -11.68 22.23
CA TYR A 304 -11.76 -10.51 21.55
C TYR A 304 -12.92 -9.90 22.33
N THR A 305 -12.98 -8.57 22.34
CA THR A 305 -14.10 -7.81 22.92
C THR A 305 -15.36 -7.98 22.07
N ILE A 306 -16.41 -8.58 22.61
CA ILE A 306 -17.76 -8.56 22.01
C ILE A 306 -18.43 -7.24 22.42
N PHE A 307 -18.74 -6.39 21.44
CA PHE A 307 -19.30 -5.06 21.71
C PHE A 307 -20.66 -4.82 21.06
N GLY A 308 -21.20 -5.80 20.33
CA GLY A 308 -22.54 -5.69 19.79
C GLY A 308 -23.05 -6.96 19.10
N LYS A 309 -24.26 -6.85 18.56
CA LYS A 309 -24.91 -7.90 17.75
C LYS A 309 -25.76 -7.31 16.65
N VAL A 310 -25.68 -7.89 15.46
CA VAL A 310 -26.55 -7.59 14.33
C VAL A 310 -27.99 -7.97 14.70
N ILE A 311 -28.89 -6.98 14.66
CA ILE A 311 -30.32 -7.14 14.94
C ILE A 311 -31.18 -7.05 13.66
N ALA A 312 -30.65 -6.50 12.57
CA ALA A 312 -31.25 -6.54 11.24
C ALA A 312 -30.16 -6.47 10.15
N GLY A 313 -30.45 -7.00 8.96
CA GLY A 313 -29.50 -7.00 7.83
C GLY A 313 -28.43 -8.10 7.88
N MET A 314 -28.69 -9.22 8.57
CA MET A 314 -27.75 -10.35 8.58
C MET A 314 -27.62 -11.00 7.19
N ASP A 315 -28.70 -11.00 6.40
CA ASP A 315 -28.71 -11.42 5.00
C ASP A 315 -27.86 -10.50 4.11
N VAL A 316 -27.85 -9.19 4.39
CA VAL A 316 -26.95 -8.22 3.74
C VAL A 316 -25.50 -8.56 4.07
N ALA A 317 -25.17 -8.77 5.36
CA ALA A 317 -23.83 -9.16 5.79
C ALA A 317 -23.39 -10.47 5.08
N GLN A 318 -24.24 -11.50 5.05
CA GLN A 318 -23.91 -12.77 4.40
C GLN A 318 -23.71 -12.68 2.88
N ASN A 319 -24.24 -11.64 2.23
CA ASN A 319 -24.09 -11.39 0.79
C ASN A 319 -22.92 -10.46 0.44
N LEU A 320 -22.10 -10.05 1.42
CA LEU A 320 -20.85 -9.35 1.16
C LEU A 320 -19.89 -10.24 0.33
N THR A 321 -19.18 -9.61 -0.58
CA THR A 321 -18.29 -10.24 -1.57
C THR A 321 -17.16 -10.98 -0.86
N PRO A 322 -17.06 -12.32 -1.01
CA PRO A 322 -16.00 -13.11 -0.38
C PRO A 322 -14.61 -12.65 -0.82
N ARG A 323 -13.71 -12.45 0.14
CA ARG A 323 -12.32 -12.09 -0.12
C ARG A 323 -11.40 -12.40 1.06
N ASP A 324 -10.28 -13.06 0.79
CA ASP A 324 -9.25 -13.37 1.78
C ASP A 324 -7.88 -12.87 1.28
N PRO A 325 -7.44 -11.67 1.72
CA PRO A 325 -6.15 -11.10 1.34
C PRO A 325 -4.95 -12.00 1.64
N ALA A 326 -5.07 -12.96 2.57
CA ALA A 326 -3.99 -13.88 2.89
C ALA A 326 -3.81 -15.00 1.85
N GLN A 327 -4.82 -15.32 1.05
CA GLN A 327 -4.80 -16.44 0.12
C GLN A 327 -4.72 -16.03 -1.35
N ASN A 328 -5.28 -14.87 -1.70
CA ASN A 328 -5.33 -14.43 -3.09
C ASN A 328 -4.98 -12.94 -3.18
N PRO A 329 -3.92 -12.56 -3.92
CA PRO A 329 -3.61 -11.15 -4.16
C PRO A 329 -4.56 -10.48 -5.18
N ASN A 330 -5.23 -11.28 -6.03
CA ASN A 330 -6.14 -10.82 -7.07
C ASN A 330 -7.60 -11.00 -6.63
N LEU A 331 -8.02 -10.21 -5.66
CA LEU A 331 -9.38 -10.23 -5.12
C LEU A 331 -10.28 -9.23 -5.84
N PRO A 332 -11.59 -9.52 -5.96
CA PRO A 332 -12.55 -8.48 -6.34
C PRO A 332 -12.49 -7.33 -5.32
N PRO A 333 -12.84 -6.10 -5.73
CA PRO A 333 -13.06 -5.01 -4.78
C PRO A 333 -14.04 -5.45 -3.70
N GLY A 334 -13.74 -5.17 -2.43
CA GLY A 334 -14.67 -5.45 -1.34
C GLY A 334 -15.74 -4.39 -1.24
N ASP A 335 -16.91 -4.80 -0.78
CA ASP A 335 -18.03 -3.89 -0.56
C ASP A 335 -17.71 -2.87 0.54
N ARG A 336 -18.21 -1.66 0.37
CA ARG A 336 -17.95 -0.54 1.28
C ARG A 336 -19.10 -0.26 2.23
N ILE A 337 -18.74 0.15 3.43
CA ILE A 337 -19.56 0.97 4.32
C ILE A 337 -19.56 2.37 3.71
N LEU A 338 -20.72 2.88 3.36
CA LEU A 338 -20.92 4.22 2.81
C LEU A 338 -20.91 5.28 3.92
N SER A 339 -21.61 4.98 5.02
CA SER A 339 -21.64 5.80 6.24
C SER A 339 -22.13 4.98 7.43
N VAL A 340 -21.99 5.53 8.64
CA VAL A 340 -22.49 4.92 9.88
C VAL A 340 -23.30 5.91 10.69
N ASP A 341 -24.57 5.58 10.92
CA ASP A 341 -25.46 6.37 11.77
C ASP A 341 -25.57 5.76 13.18
N ILE A 342 -25.55 6.61 14.21
CA ILE A 342 -25.69 6.20 15.62
C ILE A 342 -27.00 6.75 16.19
N GLU A 343 -27.89 5.86 16.61
CA GLU A 343 -29.09 6.19 17.37
C GLU A 343 -28.90 5.89 18.85
N THR A 344 -29.41 6.79 19.72
CA THR A 344 -29.46 6.59 21.17
C THR A 344 -30.92 6.50 21.61
N LYS A 345 -31.28 5.43 22.35
CA LYS A 345 -32.64 5.17 22.85
C LYS A 345 -32.70 5.19 24.36
#